data_AF-A0A8T5VC52-F1
#
_entry.id   AF-A0A8T5VC52-F1
#
_cell.length_a   1.000
_cell.length_b   1.000
_cell.length_c   1.000
_cell.angle_alpha   90.00
_cell.angle_beta   90.00
_cell.angle_gamma   90.00
#
_symmetry.space_group_name_H-M   'P 1'
#
loop_
_entity.id
_entity.type
_entity.pdbx_description
1 polymer ?
#
loop_
_entity_poly.entity_id
_entity_poly.type
_entity_poly.pdbx_seq_one_letter_code
_entity_poly.pdbx_strand_id
1 'polypeptide(L)'
;MKRSMIAAALALAVFSAMPAEARPRHHHRNHHRHVAAGQPAECAGIAWCGCWLRLKLGIRDPRLNLARAWVRVGTAASGPGAGVIAVWRHHVGIITADLGGGQIMLLSGNDGHAVRERPRPTRGIIAYRRV
;
A
#
# COMPACT_ATOMS: atom_id res chain seq x y z
N MET A 1 9.28 74.54 -29.38
CA MET A 1 10.14 75.05 -28.29
C MET A 1 9.35 75.03 -26.97
N LYS A 2 9.93 74.46 -25.91
CA LYS A 2 9.61 74.52 -24.46
C LYS A 2 9.75 73.10 -23.87
N ARG A 3 10.99 72.70 -23.54
CA ARG A 3 11.66 72.83 -22.22
C ARG A 3 11.08 71.87 -21.18
N SER A 4 11.89 70.85 -20.87
CA SER A 4 11.74 69.89 -19.78
C SER A 4 11.83 70.54 -18.39
N MET A 5 11.61 69.68 -17.38
CA MET A 5 12.04 69.74 -15.96
C MET A 5 10.93 70.31 -15.04
N ILE A 6 10.57 69.84 -13.83
CA ILE A 6 11.09 68.96 -12.73
C ILE A 6 9.80 68.53 -11.94
N ALA A 7 9.64 67.37 -11.29
CA ALA A 7 10.09 67.04 -9.92
C ALA A 7 9.43 65.70 -9.51
N ALA A 8 10.20 64.65 -9.24
CA ALA A 8 10.70 64.25 -7.91
C ALA A 8 9.61 63.64 -7.00
N ALA A 9 9.59 62.32 -6.99
CA ALA A 9 8.73 61.47 -6.18
C ALA A 9 9.13 61.49 -4.69
N LEU A 10 8.14 61.57 -3.81
CA LEU A 10 8.24 61.12 -2.42
C LEU A 10 7.17 60.04 -2.20
N ALA A 11 7.57 58.78 -2.18
CA ALA A 11 6.74 57.69 -1.70
C ALA A 11 7.35 57.17 -0.40
N LEU A 12 6.69 57.48 0.72
CA LEU A 12 7.00 56.94 2.04
C LEU A 12 6.69 55.43 2.02
N ALA A 13 7.71 54.57 2.02
CA ALA A 13 7.53 53.14 2.20
C ALA A 13 7.46 52.82 3.70
N VAL A 14 6.26 52.58 4.21
CA VAL A 14 6.04 52.01 5.55
C VAL A 14 6.38 50.52 5.48
N PHE A 15 7.51 50.13 6.08
CA PHE A 15 7.86 48.74 6.29
C PHE A 15 7.04 48.19 7.48
N SER A 16 5.92 47.56 7.18
CA SER A 16 5.18 46.75 8.17
C SER A 16 5.95 45.44 8.40
N ALA A 17 6.59 45.32 9.56
CA ALA A 17 7.20 44.06 10.00
C ALA A 17 6.11 42.99 10.16
N MET A 18 6.17 41.93 9.35
CA MET A 18 5.33 40.75 9.56
C MET A 18 5.89 39.98 10.76
N PRO A 19 5.07 39.60 11.76
CA PRO A 19 5.53 38.66 12.76
C PRO A 19 5.79 37.33 12.06
N ALA A 20 7.01 36.80 12.21
CA ALA A 20 7.31 35.43 11.85
C ALA A 20 6.63 34.52 12.88
N GLU A 21 5.38 34.15 12.61
CA GLU A 21 4.66 33.20 13.44
C GLU A 21 5.22 31.81 13.16
N ALA A 22 6.20 31.40 13.97
CA ALA A 22 6.71 30.05 14.01
C ALA A 22 5.60 29.12 14.48
N ARG A 23 4.79 28.61 13.54
CA ARG A 23 3.81 27.56 13.83
C ARG A 23 4.53 26.38 14.46
N PRO A 24 4.21 26.00 15.71
CA PRO A 24 4.72 24.76 16.27
C PRO A 24 4.22 23.63 15.37
N ARG A 25 5.17 22.85 14.83
CA ARG A 25 4.85 21.58 14.16
C ARG A 25 4.34 20.62 15.21
N HIS A 26 3.07 20.77 15.57
CA HIS A 26 2.34 19.73 16.25
C HIS A 26 2.22 18.56 15.27
N HIS A 27 3.15 17.61 15.38
CA HIS A 27 3.01 16.28 14.82
C HIS A 27 1.89 15.55 15.56
N HIS A 28 0.65 16.01 15.40
CA HIS A 28 -0.50 15.15 15.63
C HIS A 28 -0.46 14.08 14.55
N ARG A 29 0.09 12.91 14.94
CA ARG A 29 -0.07 11.65 14.21
C ARG A 29 -1.56 11.30 14.20
N ASN A 30 -2.29 11.96 13.32
CA ASN A 30 -3.63 11.54 12.94
C ASN A 30 -3.46 10.25 12.13
N HIS A 31 -3.43 9.12 12.84
CA HIS A 31 -3.60 7.79 12.26
C HIS A 31 -5.05 7.62 11.79
N HIS A 32 -5.51 8.52 10.92
CA HIS A 32 -6.64 8.22 10.06
C HIS A 32 -6.16 7.14 9.10
N ARG A 33 -6.33 5.89 9.55
CA ARG A 33 -6.34 4.70 8.72
C ARG A 33 -7.28 5.03 7.57
N HIS A 34 -6.73 5.44 6.44
CA HIS A 34 -7.42 5.28 5.18
C HIS A 34 -7.75 3.80 5.12
N VAL A 35 -9.02 3.45 5.37
CA VAL A 35 -9.55 2.12 5.09
C VAL A 35 -9.45 2.02 3.58
N ALA A 36 -8.28 1.60 3.13
CA ALA A 36 -7.97 1.54 1.73
C ALA A 36 -8.94 0.51 1.13
N ALA A 37 -9.50 0.79 -0.04
CA ALA A 37 -10.65 0.06 -0.59
C ALA A 37 -10.44 -1.47 -0.47
N GLY A 38 -11.22 -2.10 0.40
CA GLY A 38 -11.17 -3.55 0.65
C GLY A 38 -10.28 -4.04 1.79
N GLN A 39 -9.65 -3.17 2.60
CA GLN A 39 -8.98 -3.61 3.83
C GLN A 39 -10.03 -4.03 4.90
N PRO A 40 -10.01 -5.27 5.39
CA PRO A 40 -10.89 -5.67 6.49
C PRO A 40 -10.53 -4.94 7.79
N ALA A 41 -11.53 -4.58 8.60
CA ALA A 41 -11.32 -3.88 9.88
C ALA A 41 -10.39 -4.66 10.83
N GLU A 42 -10.49 -5.98 10.84
CA GLU A 42 -9.62 -6.86 11.62
C GLU A 42 -8.14 -6.79 11.21
N CYS A 43 -7.87 -6.35 9.98
CA CYS A 43 -6.52 -6.22 9.44
C CYS A 43 -5.96 -4.80 9.58
N ALA A 44 -6.63 -3.91 10.32
CA ALA A 44 -6.28 -2.50 10.39
C ALA A 44 -4.96 -2.25 11.14
N GLY A 45 -4.02 -1.55 10.51
CA GLY A 45 -2.73 -1.17 11.13
C GLY A 45 -1.63 -2.23 11.02
N ILE A 46 -1.79 -3.26 10.20
CA ILE A 46 -0.76 -4.25 9.88
C ILE A 46 -0.56 -4.37 8.36
N ALA A 47 0.56 -4.97 7.93
CA ALA A 47 0.64 -5.52 6.57
C ALA A 47 -0.44 -6.60 6.42
N TRP A 48 -1.35 -6.43 5.47
CA TRP A 48 -2.65 -7.10 5.53
C TRP A 48 -2.95 -8.09 4.38
N CYS A 49 -1.97 -8.43 3.54
CA CYS A 49 -2.15 -9.45 2.49
C CYS A 49 -2.51 -10.83 3.08
N GLY A 50 -1.77 -11.27 4.10
CA GLY A 50 -2.05 -12.53 4.80
C GLY A 50 -3.34 -12.47 5.62
N CYS A 51 -3.57 -11.37 6.34
CA CYS A 51 -4.80 -11.17 7.12
C CYS A 51 -6.05 -11.22 6.23
N TRP A 52 -6.03 -10.54 5.08
CA TRP A 52 -7.13 -10.59 4.13
C TRP A 52 -7.33 -12.00 3.54
N LEU A 53 -6.25 -12.69 3.18
CA LEU A 53 -6.37 -14.02 2.58
C LEU A 53 -6.93 -15.04 3.58
N ARG A 54 -6.53 -15.01 4.86
CA ARG A 54 -7.12 -15.92 5.86
C ARG A 54 -8.61 -15.66 6.06
N LEU A 55 -9.04 -14.40 6.01
CA LEU A 55 -10.46 -14.05 6.14
C LEU A 55 -11.25 -14.49 4.91
N LYS A 56 -10.70 -14.28 3.70
CA LYS A 56 -11.30 -14.77 2.45
C LYS A 56 -11.49 -16.29 2.47
N LEU A 57 -10.57 -17.04 3.07
CA LEU A 57 -10.59 -18.50 3.17
C LEU A 57 -11.28 -19.02 4.45
N GLY A 58 -11.79 -18.13 5.32
CA GLY A 58 -12.42 -18.53 6.59
C GLY A 58 -11.47 -19.14 7.63
N ILE A 59 -10.16 -18.94 7.49
CA ILE A 59 -9.14 -19.48 8.40
C ILE A 59 -8.96 -18.56 9.61
N ARG A 60 -9.12 -19.13 10.82
CA ARG A 60 -9.08 -18.38 12.09
C ARG A 60 -7.68 -18.18 12.68
N ASP A 61 -6.64 -18.81 12.15
CA ASP A 61 -5.28 -18.71 12.71
C ASP A 61 -4.66 -17.31 12.46
N PRO A 62 -4.48 -16.47 13.49
CA PRO A 62 -3.93 -15.13 13.33
C PRO A 62 -2.45 -15.13 12.93
N ARG A 63 -1.72 -16.25 13.09
CA ARG A 63 -0.33 -16.36 12.60
C ARG A 63 -0.24 -16.14 11.09
N LEU A 64 -1.32 -16.43 10.36
CA LEU A 64 -1.43 -16.21 8.93
C LEU A 64 -1.62 -14.74 8.54
N ASN A 65 -1.67 -13.80 9.49
CA ASN A 65 -1.49 -12.38 9.18
C ASN A 65 -0.13 -12.13 8.50
N LEU A 66 0.91 -12.88 8.91
CA LEU A 66 2.24 -12.81 8.33
C LEU A 66 2.32 -13.65 7.04
N ALA A 67 2.64 -13.00 5.91
CA ALA A 67 2.74 -13.66 4.60
C ALA A 67 3.61 -14.94 4.62
N ARG A 68 4.79 -14.91 5.22
CA ARG A 68 5.67 -16.08 5.28
C ARG A 68 5.09 -17.26 6.07
N ALA A 69 4.19 -17.03 7.03
CA ALA A 69 3.59 -18.12 7.80
C ALA A 69 2.78 -19.09 6.90
N TRP A 70 2.31 -18.60 5.75
CA TRP A 70 1.55 -19.39 4.78
C TRP A 70 2.33 -20.55 4.17
N VAL A 71 3.67 -20.58 4.23
CA VAL A 71 4.46 -21.71 3.70
C VAL A 71 4.12 -23.06 4.35
N ARG A 72 3.49 -23.06 5.54
CA ARG A 72 3.12 -24.26 6.29
C ARG A 72 1.64 -24.66 6.13
N VAL A 73 0.85 -23.88 5.42
CA VAL A 73 -0.60 -24.08 5.33
C VAL A 73 -0.94 -25.24 4.39
N GLY A 74 -1.89 -26.08 4.79
CA GLY A 74 -2.41 -27.19 3.99
C GLY A 74 -1.32 -28.08 3.42
N THR A 75 -1.39 -28.43 2.12
CA THR A 75 -0.42 -29.31 1.44
C THR A 75 0.44 -28.55 0.42
N ALA A 76 1.61 -29.12 0.09
CA ALA A 76 2.48 -28.55 -0.93
C ALA A 76 1.85 -28.74 -2.32
N ALA A 77 1.84 -27.70 -3.13
CA ALA A 77 1.51 -27.81 -4.55
C ALA A 77 2.80 -27.89 -5.37
N SER A 78 2.76 -28.64 -6.47
CA SER A 78 3.90 -28.83 -7.38
C SER A 78 4.27 -27.57 -8.17
N GLY A 79 3.37 -26.59 -8.26
CA GLY A 79 3.59 -25.38 -9.05
C GLY A 79 2.41 -24.40 -9.01
N PRO A 80 2.45 -23.35 -9.85
CA PRO A 80 1.35 -22.41 -10.00
C PRO A 80 0.12 -23.09 -10.61
N GLY A 81 -1.06 -22.54 -10.30
CA GLY A 81 -2.33 -23.00 -10.86
C GLY A 81 -3.51 -22.36 -10.13
N ALA A 82 -4.69 -22.33 -10.76
CA ALA A 82 -5.88 -21.75 -10.15
C ALA A 82 -6.19 -22.41 -8.79
N GLY A 83 -6.51 -21.59 -7.79
CA GLY A 83 -6.76 -22.01 -6.41
C GLY A 83 -5.49 -22.25 -5.57
N VAL A 84 -4.30 -22.27 -6.17
CA VAL A 84 -3.04 -22.40 -5.43
C VAL A 84 -2.68 -21.08 -4.77
N ILE A 85 -2.23 -21.15 -3.52
CA ILE A 85 -1.70 -20.00 -2.79
C ILE A 85 -0.23 -19.81 -3.16
N ALA A 86 0.11 -18.64 -3.68
CA ALA A 86 1.48 -18.22 -3.94
C ALA A 86 2.03 -17.45 -2.74
N VAL A 87 3.15 -17.92 -2.17
CA VAL A 87 3.76 -17.31 -0.98
C VAL A 87 5.09 -16.67 -1.34
N TRP A 88 5.22 -15.37 -1.09
CA TRP A 88 6.50 -14.66 -1.05
C TRP A 88 6.90 -14.39 0.41
N ARG A 89 8.14 -13.97 0.63
CA ARG A 89 8.63 -13.56 1.97
C ARG A 89 7.75 -12.51 2.66
N HIS A 90 7.17 -11.59 1.88
CA HIS A 90 6.43 -10.40 2.36
C HIS A 90 5.07 -10.19 1.67
N HIS A 91 4.64 -11.10 0.80
CA HIS A 91 3.34 -11.03 0.12
C HIS A 91 2.73 -12.42 -0.03
N VAL A 92 1.40 -12.51 -0.08
CA VAL A 92 0.70 -13.77 -0.30
C VAL A 92 -0.62 -13.48 -1.03
N GLY A 93 -1.05 -14.40 -1.88
CA GLY A 93 -2.31 -14.32 -2.59
C GLY A 93 -2.73 -15.68 -3.12
N ILE A 94 -3.92 -15.74 -3.69
CA ILE A 94 -4.44 -16.92 -4.38
C ILE A 94 -4.31 -16.72 -5.89
N ILE A 95 -3.74 -17.70 -6.58
CA ILE A 95 -3.64 -17.71 -8.03
C ILE A 95 -5.02 -17.98 -8.60
N THR A 96 -5.46 -17.17 -9.56
CA THR A 96 -6.71 -17.37 -10.29
C THR A 96 -6.47 -17.94 -11.68
N ALA A 97 -5.30 -17.72 -12.27
CA ALA A 97 -4.84 -18.37 -13.50
C ALA A 97 -3.31 -18.46 -13.58
N ASP A 98 -2.78 -19.51 -14.20
CA ASP A 98 -1.39 -19.54 -14.68
C ASP A 98 -1.36 -18.89 -16.07
N LEU A 99 -0.53 -17.87 -16.25
CA LEU A 99 -0.42 -17.13 -17.51
C LEU A 99 0.75 -17.63 -18.37
N GLY A 100 1.53 -18.60 -17.87
CA GLY A 100 2.76 -19.05 -18.50
C GLY A 100 3.90 -18.03 -18.38
N GLY A 101 5.10 -18.39 -18.87
CA GLY A 101 6.26 -17.49 -18.91
C GLY A 101 6.72 -16.96 -17.55
N GLY A 102 6.40 -17.65 -16.46
CA GLY A 102 6.69 -17.19 -15.10
C GLY A 102 5.79 -16.04 -14.63
N GLN A 103 4.59 -15.91 -15.19
CA GLN A 103 3.54 -14.98 -14.75
C GLN A 103 2.29 -15.74 -14.30
N ILE A 104 1.62 -15.19 -13.30
CA ILE A 104 0.36 -15.71 -12.74
C ILE A 104 -0.63 -14.57 -12.57
N MET A 105 -1.92 -14.83 -12.77
CA MET A 105 -2.97 -13.93 -12.31
C MET A 105 -3.15 -14.17 -10.81
N LEU A 106 -2.93 -13.14 -10.00
CA LEU A 106 -2.96 -13.24 -8.55
C LEU A 106 -4.05 -12.33 -7.99
N LEU A 107 -4.95 -12.90 -7.22
CA LEU A 107 -5.88 -12.17 -6.36
C LEU A 107 -5.30 -12.05 -4.95
N SER A 108 -5.08 -10.82 -4.48
CA SER A 108 -4.50 -10.58 -3.15
C SER A 108 -4.96 -9.27 -2.51
N GLY A 109 -4.95 -9.24 -1.18
CA GLY A 109 -5.09 -8.01 -0.40
C GLY A 109 -3.77 -7.26 -0.25
N ASN A 110 -3.84 -6.00 0.15
CA ASN A 110 -2.71 -5.08 0.28
C ASN A 110 -1.81 -4.98 -0.96
N ASP A 111 -2.37 -5.21 -2.15
CA ASP A 111 -1.66 -5.02 -3.40
C ASP A 111 -1.79 -3.56 -3.83
N GLY A 112 -0.78 -2.76 -3.48
CA GLY A 112 -0.83 -1.30 -3.66
C GLY A 112 -1.94 -0.67 -2.81
N HIS A 113 -2.06 -1.10 -1.56
CA HIS A 113 -3.10 -0.68 -0.61
C HIS A 113 -4.53 -1.02 -1.04
N ALA A 114 -4.75 -2.01 -1.91
CA ALA A 114 -6.09 -2.44 -2.29
C ALA A 114 -6.18 -3.97 -2.37
N VAL A 115 -7.41 -4.47 -2.48
CA VAL A 115 -7.64 -5.82 -3.01
C VAL A 115 -7.59 -5.74 -4.53
N ARG A 116 -6.73 -6.52 -5.16
CA ARG A 116 -6.57 -6.53 -6.63
C ARG A 116 -6.38 -7.94 -7.16
N GLU A 117 -6.85 -8.12 -8.38
CA GLU A 117 -6.51 -9.26 -9.23
C GLU A 117 -5.69 -8.74 -10.40
N ARG A 118 -4.44 -9.18 -10.53
CA ARG A 118 -3.55 -8.73 -11.62
C ARG A 118 -2.38 -9.69 -11.88
N PRO A 119 -1.71 -9.59 -13.03
CA PRO A 119 -0.50 -10.35 -13.31
C PRO A 119 0.62 -10.08 -12.30
N ARG A 120 1.29 -11.14 -11.87
CA ARG A 120 2.45 -11.11 -10.97
C ARG A 120 3.51 -12.12 -11.43
N PRO A 121 4.80 -11.79 -11.29
CA PRO A 121 5.88 -12.72 -11.61
C PRO A 121 5.95 -13.83 -10.55
N THR A 122 6.21 -15.06 -10.97
CA THR A 122 6.47 -16.19 -10.06
C THR A 122 7.85 -16.09 -9.37
N ARG A 123 8.72 -15.21 -9.85
CA ARG A 123 10.04 -14.95 -9.26
C ARG A 123 9.90 -14.59 -7.78
N GLY A 124 10.71 -15.26 -6.95
CA GLY A 124 10.77 -15.02 -5.51
C GLY A 124 9.63 -15.62 -4.69
N ILE A 125 8.73 -16.39 -5.32
CA ILE A 125 7.84 -17.29 -4.59
C ILE A 125 8.71 -18.31 -3.85
N ILE A 126 8.41 -18.50 -2.57
CA ILE A 126 9.12 -19.42 -1.67
C ILE A 126 8.30 -20.68 -1.37
N ALA A 127 6.99 -20.68 -1.69
CA ALA A 127 6.14 -21.87 -1.60
C ALA A 127 4.87 -21.72 -2.45
N TYR A 128 4.38 -22.84 -2.95
CA TYR A 128 3.02 -23.02 -3.48
C TYR A 128 2.23 -23.95 -2.57
N ARG A 129 1.04 -23.54 -2.12
CA ARG A 129 0.23 -24.28 -1.14
C ARG A 129 -1.21 -24.48 -1.61
N ARG A 130 -1.86 -25.55 -1.16
CA ARG A 130 -3.32 -25.76 -1.29
C ARG A 130 -3.94 -25.92 0.09
N VAL A 131 -5.10 -25.30 0.28
CA VAL A 131 -5.96 -25.45 1.45
C VAL A 131 -7.13 -26.36 1.13
#